data_AF-B4H1G0-F1
#
_entry.id   AF-B4H1G0-F1
#
_cell.length_a   1.000
_cell.length_b   1.000
_cell.length_c   1.000
_cell.angle_alpha   90.00
_cell.angle_beta   90.00
_cell.angle_gamma   90.00
#
_symmetry.space_group_name_H-M   'P 1'
#
loop_
_entity.id
_entity.type
_entity.pdbx_description
1 polymer ?
#
loop_
_entity_poly.entity_id
_entity_poly.type
_entity_poly.pdbx_seq_one_letter_code
_entity_poly.pdbx_strand_id
1 'polypeptide(L)'
;MHSLHWTSRMISRALRSSFSTLLESATGAAASKGGEGALKSASPRPHFVSVVCGFAKDNLRHKYKPGKYGEDSWFKASTEQADVMGVADGVGGWRSYGIDPGEFSSFLMRTCERLVQCSHFNPQRPVNLLAYSYCELMEQKKPILGSSTACVLILNRETKTVHTANIGDSGFMVVRQGEVVHKSEEQQHYFNTPFQLSLPPPGPWPERAER
;
A
#
# COMPACT_ATOMS: atom_id res chain seq x y z
N MET A 1 -0.20 -8.62 -39.00
CA MET A 1 -0.24 -7.46 -38.09
C MET A 1 -1.69 -7.10 -37.71
N HIS A 2 -2.43 -7.99 -37.04
CA HIS A 2 -3.83 -7.73 -36.64
C HIS A 2 -4.21 -8.45 -35.33
N SER A 3 -3.57 -8.13 -34.20
CA SER A 3 -4.06 -8.61 -32.89
C SER A 3 -3.94 -7.63 -31.72
N LEU A 4 -3.32 -6.45 -31.89
CA LEU A 4 -3.15 -5.49 -30.78
C LEU A 4 -4.32 -4.52 -30.55
N HIS A 5 -5.36 -4.50 -31.40
CA HIS A 5 -6.43 -3.49 -31.29
C HIS A 5 -7.65 -3.92 -30.47
N TRP A 6 -7.74 -5.18 -30.04
CA TRP A 6 -8.92 -5.68 -29.34
C TRP A 6 -8.85 -5.53 -27.82
N THR A 7 -7.66 -5.58 -27.22
CA THR A 7 -7.47 -5.51 -25.77
C THR A 7 -7.61 -4.09 -25.22
N SER A 8 -7.19 -3.05 -25.97
CA SER A 8 -7.32 -1.65 -25.54
C SER A 8 -8.78 -1.18 -25.50
N ARG A 9 -9.63 -1.66 -26.41
CA ARG A 9 -11.07 -1.32 -26.45
C ARG A 9 -11.85 -1.91 -25.28
N MET A 10 -11.46 -3.07 -24.77
CA MET A 10 -12.17 -3.72 -23.63
C MET A 10 -11.82 -3.07 -22.28
N ILE A 11 -10.56 -2.72 -22.05
CA ILE A 11 -10.13 -1.98 -20.84
C ILE A 11 -10.83 -0.62 -20.76
N SER A 12 -10.98 0.05 -21.91
CA SER A 12 -11.63 1.36 -22.00
C SER A 12 -13.16 1.33 -21.77
N ARG A 13 -13.83 0.20 -22.05
CA ARG A 13 -15.26 0.04 -21.76
C ARG A 13 -15.52 -0.31 -20.28
N ALA A 14 -14.67 -1.14 -19.68
CA ALA A 14 -14.79 -1.47 -18.26
C ALA A 14 -14.58 -0.23 -17.36
N LEU A 15 -13.55 0.58 -17.64
CA LEU A 15 -13.31 1.82 -16.90
C LEU A 15 -14.44 2.83 -17.05
N ARG A 16 -15.03 2.96 -18.25
CA ARG A 16 -16.17 3.87 -18.48
C ARG A 16 -17.45 3.41 -17.79
N SER A 17 -17.70 2.11 -17.76
CA SER A 17 -18.83 1.53 -17.03
C SER A 17 -18.69 1.78 -15.52
N SER A 18 -17.52 1.51 -14.94
CA SER A 18 -17.30 1.71 -13.50
C SER A 18 -17.36 3.19 -13.09
N PHE A 19 -16.86 4.11 -13.92
CA PHE A 19 -17.00 5.55 -13.67
C PHE A 19 -18.45 6.04 -13.81
N SER A 20 -19.22 5.52 -14.76
CA SER A 20 -20.63 5.87 -14.93
C SER A 20 -21.46 5.46 -13.71
N THR A 21 -21.25 4.25 -13.20
CA THR A 21 -21.96 3.76 -12.01
C THR A 21 -21.62 4.57 -10.75
N LEU A 22 -20.38 5.06 -10.63
CA LEU A 22 -19.98 5.97 -9.54
C LEU A 22 -20.62 7.35 -9.66
N LEU A 23 -20.78 7.88 -10.88
CA LEU A 23 -21.43 9.17 -11.12
C LEU A 23 -22.94 9.11 -10.84
N GLU A 24 -23.58 8.01 -11.22
CA GLU A 24 -25.03 7.81 -11.07
C GLU A 24 -25.43 7.61 -9.60
N SER A 25 -24.55 7.01 -8.79
CA SER A 25 -24.71 6.94 -7.34
C SER A 25 -24.61 8.31 -6.64
N ALA A 26 -23.99 9.31 -7.28
CA ALA A 26 -23.88 10.67 -6.73
C ALA A 26 -25.11 11.55 -7.05
N THR A 27 -25.89 11.21 -8.08
CA THR A 27 -27.02 12.02 -8.56
C THR A 27 -28.40 11.55 -8.08
N GLY A 28 -28.52 10.35 -7.49
CA GLY A 28 -29.80 9.75 -7.08
C GLY A 28 -30.43 10.28 -5.77
N ALA A 29 -29.84 11.26 -5.09
CA ALA A 29 -30.25 11.68 -3.74
C ALA A 29 -31.20 12.90 -3.69
N ALA A 30 -31.93 13.22 -4.77
CA ALA A 30 -32.78 14.39 -4.82
C ALA A 30 -34.20 14.09 -5.35
N ALA A 31 -35.02 13.36 -4.57
CA ALA A 31 -36.47 13.42 -4.66
C ALA A 31 -37.18 12.71 -3.48
N SER A 32 -37.45 13.41 -2.38
CA SER A 32 -38.66 13.18 -1.59
C SER A 32 -39.07 14.44 -0.83
N LYS A 33 -40.37 14.76 -0.90
CA LYS A 33 -41.02 15.91 -0.24
C LYS A 33 -41.43 15.54 1.19
N GLY A 34 -41.29 16.50 2.10
CA GLY A 34 -42.19 16.73 3.24
C GLY A 34 -41.88 15.98 4.54
N GLY A 35 -41.43 16.72 5.55
CA GLY A 35 -41.33 16.26 6.94
C GLY A 35 -40.36 17.12 7.75
N GLU A 36 -40.89 18.05 8.56
CA GLU A 36 -40.11 18.89 9.46
C GLU A 36 -39.39 18.05 10.53
N GLY A 37 -38.07 18.17 10.54
CA GLY A 37 -37.17 17.48 11.44
C GLY A 37 -35.77 17.61 10.86
N ALA A 38 -35.08 18.72 11.13
CA ALA A 38 -33.77 19.02 10.58
C ALA A 38 -32.70 18.05 11.11
N LEU A 39 -32.67 16.84 10.58
CA LEU A 39 -31.49 15.98 10.59
C LEU A 39 -30.48 16.68 9.67
N LYS A 40 -29.45 17.31 10.26
CA LYS A 40 -28.29 17.79 9.50
C LYS A 40 -27.79 16.61 8.68
N SER A 41 -27.90 16.67 7.35
CA SER A 41 -27.34 15.65 6.48
C SER A 41 -25.83 15.63 6.71
N ALA A 42 -25.34 14.64 7.45
CA ALA A 42 -23.92 14.53 7.72
C ALA A 42 -23.19 14.44 6.38
N SER A 43 -22.24 15.35 6.15
CA SER A 43 -21.39 15.27 4.96
C SER A 43 -20.77 13.87 4.88
N PRO A 44 -20.71 13.23 3.71
CA PRO A 44 -20.09 11.91 3.59
C PRO A 44 -18.69 11.90 4.20
N ARG A 45 -18.39 10.92 5.05
CA ARG A 45 -17.05 10.78 5.64
C ARG A 45 -16.05 10.50 4.51
N PRO A 46 -14.89 11.17 4.49
CA PRO A 46 -13.90 10.91 3.45
C PRO A 46 -13.39 9.48 3.60
N HIS A 47 -13.20 8.80 2.47
CA HIS A 47 -12.71 7.43 2.43
C HIS A 47 -11.81 7.20 1.22
N PHE A 48 -10.94 6.20 1.30
CA PHE A 48 -10.15 5.78 0.16
C PHE A 48 -10.93 4.83 -0.75
N VAL A 49 -10.91 5.12 -2.05
CA VAL A 49 -11.24 4.15 -3.09
C VAL A 49 -9.93 3.63 -3.64
N SER A 50 -9.73 2.32 -3.60
CA SER A 50 -8.45 1.68 -3.95
C SER A 50 -8.59 0.74 -5.13
N VAL A 51 -7.60 0.79 -6.02
CA VAL A 51 -7.35 -0.17 -7.09
C VAL A 51 -5.90 -0.61 -6.95
N VAL A 52 -5.64 -1.91 -7.12
CA VAL A 52 -4.28 -2.45 -7.04
C VAL A 52 -3.95 -3.16 -8.35
N CYS A 53 -2.80 -2.84 -8.92
CA CYS A 53 -2.26 -3.46 -10.11
C CYS A 53 -0.77 -3.72 -9.88
N GLY A 54 -0.27 -4.86 -10.36
CA GLY A 54 1.13 -5.23 -10.24
C GLY A 54 1.44 -6.42 -11.15
N PHE A 55 2.73 -6.63 -11.40
CA PHE A 55 3.25 -7.75 -12.18
C PHE A 55 4.41 -8.37 -11.44
N ALA A 56 4.40 -9.70 -11.26
CA ALA A 56 5.53 -10.39 -10.67
C ALA A 56 6.66 -10.49 -11.71
N LYS A 57 7.91 -10.36 -11.26
CA LYS A 57 9.10 -10.55 -12.13
C LYS A 57 9.12 -11.95 -12.77
N ASP A 58 8.63 -12.98 -12.05
CA ASP A 58 8.57 -14.37 -12.52
C ASP A 58 7.12 -14.82 -12.83
N ASN A 59 6.63 -14.49 -14.02
CA ASN A 59 5.25 -14.79 -14.46
C ASN A 59 4.93 -16.29 -14.54
N LEU A 60 5.93 -17.17 -14.68
CA LEU A 60 5.71 -18.60 -14.95
C LEU A 60 5.38 -19.44 -13.69
N ARG A 61 5.66 -18.93 -12.49
CA ARG A 61 5.50 -19.69 -11.23
C ARG A 61 4.61 -19.00 -10.20
N HIS A 62 4.18 -17.77 -10.47
CA HIS A 62 3.50 -16.97 -9.47
C HIS A 62 1.99 -17.25 -9.45
N LYS A 63 1.53 -17.97 -8.42
CA LYS A 63 0.09 -18.03 -8.09
C LYS A 63 -0.31 -16.70 -7.46
N TYR A 64 -1.30 -16.01 -8.05
CA TYR A 64 -1.86 -14.80 -7.46
C TYR A 64 -2.30 -15.05 -6.01
N LYS A 65 -1.91 -14.15 -5.11
CA LYS A 65 -2.32 -14.13 -3.71
C LYS A 65 -2.75 -12.70 -3.38
N PRO A 66 -3.97 -12.47 -2.89
CA PRO A 66 -4.36 -11.15 -2.40
C PRO A 66 -3.32 -10.59 -1.43
N GLY A 67 -2.98 -9.30 -1.59
CA GLY A 67 -1.94 -8.64 -0.80
C GLY A 67 -0.49 -8.89 -1.25
N LYS A 68 -0.24 -9.62 -2.35
CA LYS A 68 1.13 -9.91 -2.82
C LYS A 68 1.25 -10.03 -4.35
N TYR A 69 2.29 -9.42 -4.91
CA TYR A 69 2.73 -9.58 -6.30
C TYR A 69 4.25 -9.80 -6.34
N GLY A 70 4.70 -11.05 -6.52
CA GLY A 70 6.13 -11.35 -6.51
C GLY A 70 6.75 -11.10 -5.14
N GLU A 71 7.70 -10.17 -5.09
CA GLU A 71 8.35 -9.71 -3.85
C GLU A 71 7.67 -8.47 -3.25
N ASP A 72 6.71 -7.89 -3.96
CA ASP A 72 5.92 -6.76 -3.52
C ASP A 72 4.72 -7.24 -2.71
N SER A 73 4.38 -6.51 -1.65
CA SER A 73 3.20 -6.76 -0.83
C SER A 73 2.45 -5.46 -0.55
N TRP A 74 1.16 -5.59 -0.30
CA TRP A 74 0.30 -4.45 0.03
C TRP A 74 -0.79 -4.85 1.01
N PHE A 75 -1.37 -3.87 1.71
CA PHE A 75 -2.57 -4.06 2.50
C PHE A 75 -3.51 -2.85 2.39
N LYS A 76 -4.77 -3.07 2.76
CA LYS A 76 -5.74 -2.00 3.02
C LYS A 76 -6.55 -2.35 4.25
N ALA A 77 -6.83 -1.37 5.10
CA ALA A 77 -7.64 -1.53 6.28
C ALA A 77 -8.51 -0.29 6.49
N SER A 78 -9.68 -0.47 7.10
CA SER A 78 -10.57 0.62 7.47
C SER A 78 -10.98 0.46 8.93
N THR A 79 -11.06 1.58 9.63
CA THR A 79 -11.65 1.72 10.96
C THR A 79 -12.67 2.88 10.95
N GLU A 80 -13.36 3.08 12.06
CA GLU A 80 -14.25 4.25 12.21
C GLU A 80 -13.50 5.58 12.14
N GLN A 81 -12.21 5.57 12.48
CA GLN A 81 -11.35 6.77 12.56
C GLN A 81 -10.55 7.01 11.29
N ALA A 82 -10.19 5.97 10.53
CA ALA A 82 -9.29 6.11 9.39
C ALA A 82 -9.47 5.05 8.29
N ASP A 83 -9.03 5.40 7.08
CA ASP A 83 -8.63 4.42 6.06
C ASP A 83 -7.11 4.35 5.98
N VAL A 84 -6.58 3.13 5.86
CA VAL A 84 -5.15 2.87 5.84
C VAL A 84 -4.82 2.00 4.64
N MET A 85 -3.74 2.32 3.95
CA MET A 85 -3.14 1.45 2.94
C MET A 85 -1.63 1.49 3.05
N GLY A 86 -0.98 0.43 2.61
CA GLY A 86 0.47 0.42 2.52
C GLY A 86 0.98 -0.55 1.47
N VAL A 87 2.20 -0.28 1.04
CA VAL A 87 2.97 -1.09 0.10
C VAL A 87 4.37 -1.33 0.66
N ALA A 88 4.97 -2.44 0.27
CA ALA A 88 6.32 -2.82 0.62
C ALA A 88 6.94 -3.62 -0.52
N ASP A 89 8.15 -3.23 -0.95
CA ASP A 89 8.93 -3.94 -1.98
C ASP A 89 10.07 -4.70 -1.30
N GLY A 90 10.01 -6.03 -1.38
CA GLY A 90 11.03 -6.94 -0.86
C GLY A 90 12.27 -6.95 -1.75
N VAL A 91 13.43 -6.73 -1.14
CA VAL A 91 14.68 -6.54 -1.88
C VAL A 91 15.13 -7.82 -2.58
N GLY A 92 14.99 -7.87 -3.91
CA GLY A 92 15.22 -9.08 -4.69
C GLY A 92 16.62 -9.71 -4.61
N GLY A 93 17.63 -8.97 -4.14
CA GLY A 93 19.00 -9.46 -3.95
C GLY A 93 19.11 -10.67 -3.00
N TRP A 94 18.19 -10.78 -2.03
CA TRP A 94 18.11 -11.88 -1.06
C TRP A 94 17.94 -13.26 -1.70
N ARG A 95 17.37 -13.32 -2.91
CA ARG A 95 17.21 -14.55 -3.69
C ARG A 95 18.54 -15.28 -3.93
N SER A 96 19.65 -14.53 -4.07
CA SER A 96 20.99 -15.09 -4.27
C SER A 96 21.49 -15.88 -3.05
N TYR A 97 20.90 -15.64 -1.88
CA TYR A 97 21.19 -16.32 -0.62
C TYR A 97 20.14 -17.39 -0.27
N GLY A 98 19.24 -17.73 -1.21
CA GLY A 98 18.15 -18.68 -0.96
C GLY A 98 17.04 -18.16 -0.05
N ILE A 99 16.99 -16.84 0.18
CA ILE A 99 15.96 -16.18 1.00
C ILE A 99 14.87 -15.63 0.08
N ASP A 100 13.59 -15.90 0.39
CA ASP A 100 12.45 -15.35 -0.37
C ASP A 100 12.25 -13.86 0.00
N PRO A 101 12.56 -12.91 -0.90
CA PRO A 101 12.41 -11.48 -0.62
C PRO A 101 10.97 -11.08 -0.30
N GLY A 102 9.98 -11.82 -0.82
CA GLY A 102 8.58 -11.54 -0.57
C GLY A 102 8.06 -12.06 0.76
N GLU A 103 8.83 -12.79 1.58
CA GLU A 103 8.41 -13.15 2.94
C GLU A 103 8.46 -11.94 3.87
N PHE A 104 9.54 -11.15 3.80
CA PHE A 104 9.73 -9.96 4.63
C PHE A 104 8.65 -8.91 4.36
N SER A 105 8.46 -8.50 3.10
CA SER A 105 7.46 -7.51 2.71
C SER A 105 6.03 -7.98 3.04
N SER A 106 5.73 -9.26 2.81
CA SER A 106 4.41 -9.83 3.08
C SER A 106 4.10 -9.89 4.57
N PHE A 107 5.09 -10.21 5.42
CA PHE A 107 4.88 -10.20 6.86
C PHE A 107 4.62 -8.78 7.36
N LEU A 108 5.45 -7.83 6.92
CA LEU A 108 5.31 -6.42 7.30
C LEU A 108 3.90 -5.87 6.97
N MET A 109 3.41 -6.09 5.76
CA MET A 109 2.09 -5.58 5.36
C MET A 109 0.92 -6.25 6.08
N ARG A 110 0.98 -7.57 6.32
CA ARG A 110 -0.06 -8.30 7.07
C ARG A 110 -0.11 -7.88 8.54
N THR A 111 1.05 -7.66 9.14
CA THR A 111 1.14 -7.21 10.52
C THR A 111 0.62 -5.77 10.66
N CYS A 112 0.96 -4.87 9.72
CA CYS A 112 0.32 -3.54 9.65
C CYS A 112 -1.21 -3.63 9.54
N GLU A 113 -1.75 -4.47 8.65
CA GLU A 113 -3.20 -4.67 8.49
C GLU A 113 -3.86 -5.08 9.80
N ARG A 114 -3.26 -6.04 10.52
CA ARG A 114 -3.73 -6.50 11.82
C ARG A 114 -3.65 -5.41 12.89
N LEU A 115 -2.53 -4.67 12.96
CA LEU A 115 -2.30 -3.62 13.95
C LEU A 115 -3.26 -2.44 13.79
N VAL A 116 -3.72 -2.13 12.58
CA VAL A 116 -4.76 -1.11 12.36
C VAL A 116 -6.08 -1.46 13.07
N GLN A 117 -6.36 -2.76 13.27
CA GLN A 117 -7.57 -3.23 13.95
C GLN A 117 -7.42 -3.29 15.49
N CYS A 118 -6.23 -3.00 16.03
CA CYS A 118 -6.00 -3.01 17.47
C CYS A 118 -6.45 -1.70 18.15
N SER A 119 -6.84 -1.78 19.42
CA SER A 119 -7.31 -0.63 20.23
C SER A 119 -6.30 0.52 20.36
N HIS A 120 -5.01 0.23 20.20
CA HIS A 120 -3.92 1.21 20.32
C HIS A 120 -3.51 1.85 18.98
N PHE A 121 -4.23 1.57 17.88
CA PHE A 121 -3.97 2.21 16.60
C PHE A 121 -4.15 3.73 16.70
N ASN A 122 -3.11 4.49 16.32
CA ASN A 122 -3.14 5.94 16.27
C ASN A 122 -3.09 6.43 14.80
N PRO A 123 -4.19 6.99 14.26
CA PRO A 123 -4.26 7.38 12.86
C PRO A 123 -3.39 8.59 12.48
N GLN A 124 -2.77 9.27 13.45
CA GLN A 124 -1.87 10.40 13.21
C GLN A 124 -0.39 10.01 13.18
N ARG A 125 -0.06 8.75 13.52
CA ARG A 125 1.34 8.29 13.68
C ARG A 125 1.63 7.04 12.81
N PRO A 126 1.70 7.18 11.48
CA PRO A 126 2.00 6.06 10.57
C PRO A 126 3.38 5.42 10.83
N VAL A 127 4.35 6.20 11.34
CA VAL A 127 5.66 5.69 11.76
C VAL A 127 5.53 4.63 12.85
N ASN A 128 4.60 4.81 13.80
CA ASN A 128 4.38 3.82 14.86
C ASN A 128 3.84 2.50 14.29
N LEU A 129 2.96 2.56 13.28
CA LEU A 129 2.42 1.36 12.63
C LEU A 129 3.54 0.53 11.98
N LEU A 130 4.43 1.17 11.23
CA LEU A 130 5.60 0.50 10.64
C LEU A 130 6.58 0.00 11.71
N ALA A 131 6.86 0.81 12.74
CA ALA A 131 7.79 0.45 13.80
C ALA A 131 7.32 -0.79 14.59
N TYR A 132 6.05 -0.82 15.02
CA TYR A 132 5.49 -1.97 15.72
C TYR A 132 5.44 -3.21 14.84
N SER A 133 5.09 -3.05 13.56
CA SER A 133 5.12 -4.16 12.61
C SER A 133 6.53 -4.73 12.41
N TYR A 134 7.55 -3.88 12.43
CA TYR A 134 8.95 -4.29 12.33
C TYR A 134 9.44 -4.96 13.62
N CYS A 135 9.08 -4.43 14.80
CA CYS A 135 9.40 -5.08 16.07
C CYS A 135 8.83 -6.51 16.15
N GLU A 136 7.56 -6.70 15.77
CA GLU A 136 6.97 -8.05 15.74
C GLU A 136 7.63 -8.99 14.74
N LEU A 137 8.16 -8.46 13.63
CA LEU A 137 8.95 -9.23 12.67
C LEU A 137 10.25 -9.73 13.32
N MET A 138 10.95 -8.85 14.05
CA MET A 138 12.19 -9.19 14.75
C MET A 138 12.00 -10.21 15.87
N GLU A 139 10.82 -10.24 16.49
CA GLU A 139 10.47 -11.13 17.60
C GLU A 139 9.94 -12.51 17.15
N GLN A 140 9.84 -12.77 15.84
CA GLN A 140 9.36 -14.06 15.35
C GLN A 140 10.29 -15.21 15.76
N LYS A 141 9.70 -16.29 16.32
CA LYS A 141 10.44 -17.52 16.70
C LYS A 141 11.22 -18.11 15.52
N LYS A 142 10.63 -18.06 14.32
CA LYS A 142 11.32 -18.37 13.07
C LYS A 142 11.71 -17.04 12.41
N PRO A 143 13.01 -16.72 12.30
CA PRO A 143 13.46 -15.46 11.70
C PRO A 143 12.94 -15.31 10.28
N ILE A 144 12.40 -14.13 9.98
CA ILE A 144 11.98 -13.73 8.63
C ILE A 144 13.09 -12.88 8.06
N LEU A 145 14.05 -13.56 7.43
CA LEU A 145 15.25 -12.94 6.90
C LEU A 145 14.93 -12.15 5.64
N GLY A 146 15.64 -11.06 5.42
CA GLY A 146 15.45 -10.23 4.25
C GLY A 146 15.48 -8.74 4.54
N SER A 147 15.02 -7.97 3.58
CA SER A 147 14.79 -6.54 3.74
C SER A 147 13.73 -6.06 2.77
N SER A 148 13.15 -4.91 3.08
CA SER A 148 12.06 -4.32 2.32
C SER A 148 12.05 -2.81 2.47
N THR A 149 11.62 -2.12 1.41
CA THR A 149 11.11 -0.74 1.52
C THR A 149 9.69 -0.78 2.10
N ALA A 150 9.16 0.36 2.54
CA ALA A 150 7.75 0.44 2.93
C ALA A 150 7.20 1.87 2.81
N CYS A 151 5.97 1.97 2.33
CA CYS A 151 5.20 3.22 2.30
C CYS A 151 3.81 2.99 2.85
N VAL A 152 3.38 3.80 3.81
CA VAL A 152 2.07 3.70 4.47
C VAL A 152 1.37 5.05 4.44
N LEU A 153 0.08 5.04 4.09
CA LEU A 153 -0.81 6.19 4.06
C LEU A 153 -2.00 5.94 4.99
N ILE A 154 -2.31 6.92 5.83
CA ILE A 154 -3.46 6.93 6.74
C ILE A 154 -4.30 8.18 6.46
N LEU A 155 -5.53 8.00 5.98
CA LEU A 155 -6.53 9.07 5.92
C LEU A 155 -7.29 9.14 7.23
N ASN A 156 -7.01 10.17 8.04
CA ASN A 156 -7.79 10.46 9.23
C ASN A 156 -9.15 11.06 8.82
N ARG A 157 -10.25 10.38 9.18
CA ARG A 157 -11.61 10.75 8.76
C ARG A 157 -12.12 12.01 9.47
N GLU A 158 -11.64 12.28 10.68
CA GLU A 158 -12.04 13.44 11.48
C GLU A 158 -11.36 14.71 10.96
N THR A 159 -10.03 14.69 10.84
CA THR A 159 -9.25 15.86 10.41
C THR A 159 -9.21 16.03 8.90
N LYS A 160 -9.59 14.99 8.14
CA LYS A 160 -9.49 14.92 6.67
C LYS A 160 -8.05 15.05 6.17
N THR A 161 -7.09 14.66 7.00
CA THR A 161 -5.65 14.73 6.72
C THR A 161 -5.12 13.36 6.35
N VAL A 162 -4.23 13.31 5.36
CA VAL A 162 -3.46 12.10 5.03
C VAL A 162 -2.11 12.18 5.74
N HIS A 163 -1.85 11.24 6.64
CA HIS A 163 -0.56 11.05 7.29
C HIS A 163 0.20 9.93 6.60
N THR A 164 1.51 10.11 6.39
CA THR A 164 2.32 9.13 5.65
C THR A 164 3.61 8.76 6.39
N ALA A 165 4.09 7.55 6.16
CA ALA A 165 5.44 7.14 6.53
C ALA A 165 6.08 6.40 5.35
N ASN A 166 7.30 6.79 4.97
CA ASN A 166 8.03 6.19 3.86
C ASN A 166 9.45 5.83 4.32
N ILE A 167 9.90 4.64 3.95
CA ILE A 167 11.28 4.18 4.08
C ILE A 167 11.71 3.53 2.76
N GLY A 168 12.73 4.08 2.12
CA GLY A 168 13.25 3.62 0.83
C GLY A 168 12.71 4.41 -0.36
N ASP A 169 12.67 3.77 -1.52
CA ASP A 169 12.22 4.34 -2.80
C ASP A 169 10.83 3.85 -3.26
N SER A 170 10.11 3.14 -2.38
CA SER A 170 8.65 3.19 -2.40
C SER A 170 8.16 4.63 -2.24
N GLY A 171 6.91 4.90 -2.59
CA GLY A 171 6.40 6.26 -2.47
C GLY A 171 4.94 6.44 -2.80
N PHE A 172 4.51 7.69 -2.74
CA PHE A 172 3.16 8.12 -3.08
C PHE A 172 3.18 9.47 -3.79
N MET A 173 2.09 9.74 -4.51
CA MET A 173 1.86 10.99 -5.19
C MET A 173 0.40 11.39 -5.03
N VAL A 174 0.16 12.67 -4.76
CA VAL A 174 -1.18 13.24 -4.67
C VAL A 174 -1.42 14.07 -5.91
N VAL A 175 -2.44 13.69 -6.68
CA VAL A 175 -2.88 14.42 -7.86
C VAL A 175 -4.24 15.06 -7.57
N ARG A 176 -4.37 16.36 -7.85
CA ARG A 176 -5.62 17.11 -7.67
C ARG A 176 -5.82 18.01 -8.88
N GLN A 177 -6.99 17.92 -9.51
CA GLN A 177 -7.34 18.72 -10.70
C GLN A 177 -6.33 18.59 -11.85
N GLY A 178 -5.76 17.40 -12.04
CA GLY A 178 -4.75 17.13 -13.08
C GLY A 178 -3.31 17.45 -12.69
N GLU A 179 -3.09 18.10 -11.54
CA GLU A 179 -1.76 18.54 -11.09
C GLU A 179 -1.22 17.70 -9.95
N VAL A 180 0.10 17.48 -9.96
CA VAL A 180 0.81 16.83 -8.85
C VAL A 180 1.00 17.85 -7.73
N VAL A 181 0.22 17.74 -6.65
CA VAL A 181 0.31 18.65 -5.51
C VAL A 181 1.29 18.18 -4.44
N HIS A 182 1.66 16.91 -4.45
CA HIS A 182 2.66 16.34 -3.56
C HIS A 182 3.22 15.04 -4.14
N LYS A 183 4.52 14.80 -3.95
CA LYS A 183 5.21 13.54 -4.24
C LYS A 183 6.15 13.25 -3.08
N SER A 184 6.17 12.01 -2.60
CA SER A 184 7.16 11.58 -1.62
C SER A 184 8.58 11.66 -2.18
N GLU A 185 9.55 12.00 -1.32
CA GLU A 185 10.96 11.90 -1.65
C GLU A 185 11.42 10.44 -1.58
N GLU A 186 12.11 10.00 -2.63
CA GLU A 186 12.77 8.70 -2.67
C GLU A 186 14.00 8.74 -1.75
N GLN A 187 14.20 7.71 -0.94
CA GLN A 187 15.28 7.66 0.01
C GLN A 187 16.25 6.53 -0.33
N GLN A 188 17.42 6.90 -0.83
CA GLN A 188 18.43 5.97 -1.34
C GLN A 188 19.82 6.36 -0.84
N HIS A 189 20.70 5.37 -0.69
CA HIS A 189 22.13 5.62 -0.45
C HIS A 189 22.84 6.06 -1.75
N TYR A 190 22.48 5.43 -2.86
CA TYR A 190 22.91 5.67 -4.24
C TYR A 190 21.92 4.97 -5.18
N PHE A 191 22.13 5.10 -6.49
CA PHE A 191 21.22 4.57 -7.51
C PHE A 191 20.84 3.11 -7.24
N ASN A 192 19.54 2.84 -7.20
CA ASN A 192 18.96 1.51 -7.02
C ASN A 192 19.37 0.82 -5.71
N THR A 193 19.70 1.59 -4.66
CA THR A 193 20.01 1.09 -3.32
C THR A 193 19.22 1.88 -2.26
N PRO A 194 17.92 1.54 -2.08
CA PRO A 194 17.06 2.24 -1.16
C PRO A 194 17.41 1.97 0.31
N PHE A 195 17.08 2.92 1.18
CA PHE A 195 16.96 2.60 2.59
C PHE A 195 15.89 1.52 2.78
N GLN A 196 16.09 0.68 3.78
CA GLN A 196 15.28 -0.51 3.96
C GLN A 196 15.25 -0.92 5.42
N LEU A 197 14.12 -1.49 5.83
CA LEU A 197 14.05 -2.30 7.04
C LEU A 197 14.66 -3.66 6.73
N SER A 198 15.52 -4.19 7.61
CA SER A 198 16.28 -5.40 7.30
C SER A 198 16.52 -6.28 8.52
N LEU A 199 16.35 -7.59 8.33
CA LEU A 199 16.79 -8.61 9.28
C LEU A 199 17.76 -9.57 8.58
N PRO A 200 19.08 -9.31 8.68
CA PRO A 200 20.09 -10.21 8.13
C PRO A 200 20.20 -11.53 8.94
N PRO A 201 20.52 -12.69 8.32
CA PRO A 201 21.05 -13.85 9.04
C PRO A 201 22.11 -13.51 10.10
N PRO A 202 22.15 -14.27 11.20
CA PRO A 202 23.17 -14.10 12.23
C PRO A 202 24.55 -14.53 11.72
N GLY A 203 25.60 -13.79 12.11
CA GLY A 203 27.00 -14.13 11.82
C GLY A 203 27.72 -13.09 10.96
N PRO A 204 29.05 -13.26 10.77
CA PRO A 204 29.84 -12.38 9.92
C PRO A 204 29.38 -12.54 8.47
N TRP A 205 29.01 -11.41 7.88
CA TRP A 205 28.73 -11.29 6.47
C TRP A 205 30.06 -11.32 5.72
N PRO A 206 30.19 -12.05 4.60
CA PRO A 206 31.33 -11.86 3.73
C PRO A 206 31.37 -10.37 3.37
N GLU A 207 32.48 -9.70 3.67
CA GLU A 207 32.69 -8.31 3.25
C GLU A 207 32.31 -8.21 1.77
N ARG A 208 31.47 -7.23 1.45
CA ARG A 208 31.16 -6.92 0.05
C ARG A 208 32.50 -6.72 -0.64
N ALA A 209 32.87 -7.63 -1.55
CA ALA A 209 33.93 -7.37 -2.51
C ALA A 209 33.54 -6.07 -3.21
N GLU A 210 34.26 -5.00 -2.90
CA GLU A 210 34.14 -3.71 -3.56
C GLU A 210 34.23 -3.97 -5.07
N ARG A 211 33.19 -3.54 -5.80
CA ARG A 211 33.18 -3.54 -7.26
C ARG A 211 33.59 -2.18 -7.77
#